data_AF-A0A0T6ATB2-F1
#
_entry.id   AF-A0A0T6ATB2-F1
#
_cell.length_a   1.000
_cell.length_b   1.000
_cell.length_c   1.000
_cell.angle_alpha   90.00
_cell.angle_beta   90.00
_cell.angle_gamma   90.00
#
_symmetry.space_group_name_H-M   'P 1'
#
loop_
_entity.id
_entity.type
_entity.pdbx_description
1 polymer ?
#
loop_
_entity_poly.entity_id
_entity_poly.type
_entity_poly.pdbx_seq_one_letter_code
_entity_poly.pdbx_strand_id
1 'polypeptide(L)'
;LNFVRHRIDHIRKNYQSLCNCYKMTIDLPLCTEEVDETLQKIFKNEKLKDPKVTFDAGSKLGEGFLAINAAVDVSDDNRKLHLFVKAAPKHLKLREISATEVAYTNELKFYEQIYPKIEQFYYEKTKESLEFAPKFYSGTNEHMKEILVMENLKRNGFQLNGVRNIFNEEQLIRIMEKYGEFHGTSFALKDQKEEIVDDLTNDIKHFVYMLFKSMGLSYIVKYRCNFLEKYLQAVEDAKVLEKVRFLKENLDKILENIKDFKGDYRTILHGDCWSNNIMLRKNKENQWDIRLIDFQGTCLN
;
A
#
# COMPACT_ATOMS: atom_id res chain seq x y z
N LEU A 1 9.09 28.26 -8.22
CA LEU A 1 8.59 29.11 -7.11
C LEU A 1 7.34 29.94 -7.46
N ASN A 2 7.25 30.66 -8.60
CA ASN A 2 6.02 31.40 -8.99
C ASN A 2 4.92 30.57 -9.69
N PHE A 3 5.12 29.26 -9.85
CA PHE A 3 4.22 28.39 -10.64
C PHE A 3 3.00 27.85 -9.86
N VAL A 4 3.04 27.92 -8.52
CA VAL A 4 2.13 27.16 -7.64
C VAL A 4 1.03 28.01 -6.99
N ARG A 5 1.22 29.34 -6.89
CA ARG A 5 0.33 30.21 -6.11
C ARG A 5 -1.06 30.45 -6.73
N HIS A 6 -1.23 30.31 -8.03
CA HIS A 6 -2.48 30.73 -8.71
C HIS A 6 -3.56 29.64 -8.87
N ARG A 7 -3.36 28.41 -8.38
CA ARG A 7 -4.32 27.28 -8.55
C ARG A 7 -4.94 26.76 -7.25
N ILE A 8 -4.63 27.37 -6.11
CA ILE A 8 -4.97 26.88 -4.76
C ILE A 8 -6.46 27.09 -4.39
N ASP A 9 -7.15 28.03 -5.02
CA ASP A 9 -8.50 28.43 -4.59
C ASP A 9 -9.60 27.44 -4.97
N HIS A 10 -9.39 26.61 -6.01
CA HIS A 10 -10.40 25.63 -6.43
C HIS A 10 -10.42 24.37 -5.56
N ILE A 11 -9.26 23.93 -5.07
CA ILE A 11 -9.13 22.72 -4.22
C ILE A 11 -9.60 23.02 -2.78
N ARG A 12 -9.35 24.23 -2.26
CA ARG A 12 -9.79 24.66 -0.91
C ARG A 12 -11.31 24.63 -0.75
N LYS A 13 -12.08 25.05 -1.75
CA LYS A 13 -13.56 25.08 -1.67
C LYS A 13 -14.19 23.69 -1.58
N ASN A 14 -13.61 22.69 -2.24
CA ASN A 14 -14.14 21.32 -2.19
C ASN A 14 -13.82 20.60 -0.86
N TYR A 15 -12.70 20.95 -0.21
CA TYR A 15 -12.30 20.34 1.07
C TYR A 15 -12.95 20.96 2.32
N GLN A 16 -13.41 22.22 2.28
CA GLN A 16 -14.03 22.87 3.45
C GLN A 16 -15.34 22.22 3.91
N SER A 17 -16.05 21.49 3.04
CA SER A 17 -17.26 20.74 3.44
C SER A 17 -16.96 19.44 4.21
N LEU A 18 -15.71 18.96 4.18
CA LEU A 18 -15.29 17.65 4.72
C LEU A 18 -14.80 17.70 6.18
N CYS A 19 -14.50 18.88 6.75
CA CYS A 19 -13.79 19.00 8.04
C CYS A 19 -14.68 19.20 9.30
N ASN A 20 -16.01 19.10 9.19
CA ASN A 20 -16.90 19.48 10.31
C ASN A 20 -17.06 18.47 11.46
N CYS A 21 -16.45 17.29 11.41
CA CYS A 21 -16.52 16.33 12.54
C CYS A 21 -15.32 16.35 13.51
N TYR A 22 -14.17 16.96 13.17
CA TYR A 22 -12.97 16.87 14.02
C TYR A 22 -12.13 18.14 14.17
N LYS A 23 -12.52 19.30 13.61
CA LYS A 23 -11.73 20.55 13.70
C LYS A 23 -10.22 20.35 13.42
N MET A 24 -9.89 19.50 12.45
CA MET A 24 -8.55 19.41 11.89
C MET A 24 -8.57 20.12 10.54
N THR A 25 -7.92 21.28 10.46
CA THR A 25 -7.52 21.89 9.20
C THR A 25 -6.47 20.98 8.56
N ILE A 26 -6.87 20.15 7.60
CA ILE A 26 -5.92 19.46 6.73
C ILE A 26 -5.51 20.49 5.69
N ASP A 27 -4.44 21.23 5.95
CA ASP A 27 -3.74 21.95 4.89
C ASP A 27 -3.39 20.93 3.81
N LEU A 28 -3.89 21.12 2.59
CA LEU A 28 -3.58 20.26 1.44
C LEU A 28 -2.05 20.33 1.19
N PRO A 29 -1.27 19.32 1.59
CA PRO A 29 0.19 19.33 1.54
C PRO A 29 0.71 18.90 0.17
N LEU A 30 -0.07 19.10 -0.89
CA LEU A 30 0.25 18.64 -2.25
C LEU A 30 1.12 19.63 -3.03
N CYS A 31 1.39 20.79 -2.42
CA CYS A 31 2.25 21.85 -2.93
C CYS A 31 3.42 22.07 -1.96
N THR A 32 3.97 20.99 -1.40
CA THR A 32 5.15 21.05 -0.54
C THR A 32 6.42 20.88 -1.38
N GLU A 33 7.54 21.36 -0.84
CA GLU A 33 8.84 21.34 -1.51
C GLU A 33 9.24 19.90 -1.89
N GLU A 34 9.00 18.93 -1.03
CA GLU A 34 9.32 17.53 -1.28
C GLU A 34 8.51 16.91 -2.44
N VAL A 35 7.26 17.35 -2.66
CA VAL A 35 6.43 16.91 -3.81
C VAL A 35 7.02 17.50 -5.08
N ASP A 36 7.32 18.80 -5.07
CA ASP A 36 7.91 19.49 -6.22
C ASP A 36 9.26 18.88 -6.59
N GLU A 37 10.16 18.66 -5.63
CA GLU A 37 11.46 18.01 -5.85
C GLU A 37 11.32 16.60 -6.44
N THR A 38 10.39 15.82 -5.92
CA THR A 38 10.13 14.46 -6.41
C THR A 38 9.59 14.48 -7.84
N LEU A 39 8.67 15.41 -8.15
CA LEU A 39 8.17 15.60 -9.52
C LEU A 39 9.28 16.06 -10.48
N GLN A 40 10.18 16.95 -10.06
CA GLN A 40 11.33 17.36 -10.89
C GLN A 40 12.26 16.18 -11.23
N LYS A 41 12.50 15.27 -10.28
CA LYS A 41 13.24 14.02 -10.55
C LYS A 41 12.53 13.19 -11.62
N ILE A 42 11.21 13.08 -11.52
CA ILE A 42 10.39 12.35 -12.52
C ILE A 42 10.50 13.02 -13.88
N PHE A 43 10.35 14.34 -13.98
CA PHE A 43 10.43 15.05 -15.26
C PHE A 43 11.76 14.83 -15.96
N LYS A 44 12.86 14.82 -15.19
CA LYS A 44 14.20 14.52 -15.69
C LYS A 44 14.32 13.07 -16.17
N ASN A 45 13.92 12.10 -15.34
CA ASN A 45 14.02 10.67 -15.64
C ASN A 45 13.16 10.26 -16.84
N GLU A 46 11.96 10.84 -16.91
CA GLU A 46 11.00 10.67 -17.99
C GLU A 46 11.28 11.63 -19.17
N LYS A 47 12.35 12.44 -19.13
CA LYS A 47 12.77 13.34 -20.23
C LYS A 47 11.63 14.22 -20.77
N LEU A 48 10.75 14.70 -19.89
CA LEU A 48 9.63 15.56 -20.25
C LEU A 48 10.12 16.96 -20.61
N LYS A 49 9.51 17.57 -21.63
CA LYS A 49 9.81 18.94 -22.07
C LYS A 49 8.67 19.88 -21.66
N ASP A 50 8.99 20.98 -20.98
CA ASP A 50 8.02 22.00 -20.54
C ASP A 50 6.70 21.44 -19.97
N PRO A 51 6.77 20.56 -18.94
CA PRO A 51 5.62 19.82 -18.46
C PRO A 51 4.54 20.74 -17.87
N LYS A 52 3.29 20.54 -18.30
CA LYS A 52 2.10 21.12 -17.67
C LYS A 52 1.59 20.15 -16.62
N VAL A 53 1.41 20.65 -15.40
CA VAL A 53 1.00 19.84 -14.24
C VAL A 53 -0.38 20.27 -13.76
N THR A 54 -1.25 19.32 -13.48
CA THR A 54 -2.57 19.53 -12.86
C THR A 54 -2.76 18.58 -11.69
N PHE A 55 -3.32 19.09 -10.60
CA PHE A 55 -3.58 18.34 -9.37
C PHE A 55 -5.07 18.13 -9.18
N ASP A 56 -5.43 16.91 -8.85
CA ASP A 56 -6.77 16.47 -8.47
C ASP A 56 -6.70 15.68 -7.15
N ALA A 57 -7.85 15.47 -6.50
CA ALA A 57 -7.93 14.57 -5.35
C ALA A 57 -7.53 13.13 -5.77
N GLY A 58 -6.59 12.50 -5.06
CA GLY A 58 -6.09 11.16 -5.40
C GLY A 58 -7.04 10.03 -5.01
N SER A 59 -7.84 10.25 -3.97
CA SER A 59 -8.78 9.25 -3.45
C SER A 59 -10.04 9.93 -2.93
N LYS A 60 -11.16 9.20 -2.88
CA LYS A 60 -12.35 9.68 -2.16
C LYS A 60 -12.09 9.61 -0.65
N LEU A 61 -12.91 10.31 0.13
CA LEU A 61 -12.87 10.22 1.60
C LEU A 61 -13.03 8.75 2.03
N GLY A 62 -12.08 8.23 2.83
CA GLY A 62 -12.09 6.86 3.33
C GLY A 62 -11.39 5.80 2.47
N GLU A 63 -10.88 6.17 1.28
CA GLU A 63 -10.12 5.25 0.39
C GLU A 63 -8.60 5.27 0.63
N GLY A 64 -8.10 6.10 1.54
CA GLY A 64 -6.69 6.17 1.93
C GLY A 64 -6.59 6.23 3.44
N PHE A 65 -6.21 5.11 4.07
CA PHE A 65 -5.96 5.08 5.50
C PHE A 65 -4.58 5.72 5.75
N LEU A 66 -4.52 6.74 6.62
CA LEU A 66 -3.26 7.32 7.13
C LEU A 66 -2.30 7.94 6.09
N ALA A 67 -2.74 8.19 4.86
CA ALA A 67 -1.93 8.84 3.82
C ALA A 67 -2.67 10.05 3.23
N ILE A 68 -1.88 11.01 2.73
CA ILE A 68 -2.40 12.15 1.98
C ILE A 68 -2.15 11.89 0.50
N ASN A 69 -3.24 11.70 -0.24
CA ASN A 69 -3.18 11.18 -1.60
C ASN A 69 -3.58 12.25 -2.63
N ALA A 70 -2.81 12.37 -3.71
CA ALA A 70 -3.14 13.20 -4.86
C ALA A 70 -3.07 12.45 -6.18
N ALA A 71 -3.94 12.84 -7.10
CA ALA A 71 -3.80 12.53 -8.50
C ALA A 71 -3.07 13.70 -9.17
N VAL A 72 -2.00 13.42 -9.89
CA VAL A 72 -1.21 14.42 -10.60
C VAL A 72 -1.13 14.02 -12.06
N ASP A 73 -1.73 14.83 -12.91
CA ASP A 73 -1.64 14.66 -14.36
C ASP A 73 -0.52 15.57 -14.87
N VAL A 74 0.43 14.99 -15.59
CA VAL A 74 1.57 15.70 -16.17
C VAL A 74 1.54 15.50 -17.67
N SER A 75 1.60 16.56 -18.46
CA SER A 75 1.62 16.46 -19.92
C SER A 75 2.72 17.32 -20.53
N ASP A 76 3.42 16.76 -21.53
CA ASP A 76 4.16 17.54 -22.53
C ASP A 76 3.43 17.46 -23.88
N ASP A 77 4.04 18.00 -24.94
CA ASP A 77 3.45 17.98 -26.29
C ASP A 77 3.30 16.56 -26.88
N ASN A 78 3.99 15.56 -26.34
CA ASN A 78 4.04 14.21 -26.88
C ASN A 78 3.21 13.20 -26.08
N ARG A 79 3.11 13.37 -24.76
CA ARG A 79 2.51 12.38 -23.88
C ARG A 79 1.95 12.95 -22.58
N LYS A 80 1.07 12.16 -21.98
CA LYS A 80 0.49 12.41 -20.67
C LYS A 80 0.87 11.29 -19.70
N LEU A 81 1.37 11.66 -18.53
CA LEU A 81 1.57 10.78 -17.39
C LEU A 81 0.45 10.99 -16.37
N HIS A 82 -0.03 9.90 -15.83
CA HIS A 82 -1.03 9.87 -14.78
C HIS A 82 -0.38 9.35 -13.51
N LEU A 83 -0.14 10.23 -12.55
CA LEU A 83 0.60 9.95 -11.34
C LEU A 83 -0.33 9.95 -10.13
N PHE A 84 0.01 9.12 -9.16
CA PHE A 84 -0.58 9.05 -7.85
C PHE A 84 0.53 9.34 -6.84
N VAL A 85 0.33 10.38 -6.04
CA VAL A 85 1.26 10.81 -4.99
C VAL A 85 0.69 10.36 -3.66
N LYS A 86 1.45 9.55 -2.93
CA LYS A 86 1.17 9.10 -1.57
C LYS A 86 2.16 9.78 -0.63
N ALA A 87 1.69 10.70 0.19
CA ALA A 87 2.52 11.46 1.12
C ALA A 87 2.20 11.12 2.59
N ALA A 88 3.25 10.98 3.39
CA ALA A 88 3.12 10.69 4.80
C ALA A 88 2.49 11.85 5.58
N PRO A 89 1.70 11.56 6.63
CA PRO A 89 1.16 12.60 7.50
C PRO A 89 2.31 13.34 8.20
N LYS A 90 2.12 14.64 8.46
CA LYS A 90 3.10 15.48 9.20
C LYS A 90 2.88 15.47 10.71
N HIS A 91 1.70 15.06 11.19
CA HIS A 91 1.38 15.11 12.61
C HIS A 91 2.18 14.05 13.39
N LEU A 92 3.13 14.48 14.23
CA LEU A 92 4.09 13.59 14.92
C LEU A 92 3.43 12.46 15.70
N LYS A 93 2.39 12.74 16.49
CA LYS A 93 1.72 11.69 17.27
C LYS A 93 1.02 10.67 16.39
N LEU A 94 0.49 11.11 15.24
CA LEU A 94 -0.12 10.20 14.28
C LEU A 94 0.94 9.26 13.71
N ARG A 95 2.08 9.82 13.30
CA ARG A 95 3.20 9.06 12.74
C ARG A 95 3.75 8.01 13.70
N GLU A 96 3.84 8.36 14.99
CA GLU A 96 4.26 7.45 16.06
C GLU A 96 3.28 6.27 16.19
N ILE A 97 1.98 6.55 16.33
CA ILE A 97 1.00 5.48 16.53
C ILE A 97 0.85 4.60 15.28
N SER A 98 0.98 5.16 14.07
CA SER A 98 0.86 4.42 12.82
C SER A 98 2.16 3.84 12.28
N ALA A 99 3.27 3.92 13.02
CA ALA A 99 4.58 3.45 12.56
C ALA A 99 4.94 3.97 11.14
N THR A 100 4.63 5.23 10.85
CA THR A 100 4.69 5.81 9.50
C THR A 100 6.06 5.69 8.84
N GLU A 101 7.14 5.91 9.59
CA GLU A 101 8.49 5.81 9.04
C GLU A 101 8.81 4.40 8.55
N VAL A 102 8.37 3.38 9.29
CA VAL A 102 8.54 1.98 8.91
C VAL A 102 7.72 1.66 7.67
N ALA A 103 6.44 2.06 7.67
CA ALA A 103 5.54 1.86 6.54
C ALA A 103 6.13 2.40 5.23
N TYR A 104 6.56 3.68 5.23
CA TYR A 104 7.08 4.33 4.03
C TYR A 104 8.48 3.83 3.66
N THR A 105 9.32 3.46 4.63
CA THR A 105 10.64 2.86 4.34
C THR A 105 10.48 1.51 3.67
N ASN A 106 9.62 0.64 4.20
CA ASN A 106 9.33 -0.66 3.62
C ASN A 106 8.72 -0.54 2.22
N GLU A 107 7.71 0.32 2.06
CA GLU A 107 7.02 0.51 0.78
C GLU A 107 7.96 1.10 -0.28
N LEU A 108 8.82 2.05 0.10
CA LEU A 108 9.82 2.62 -0.82
C LEU A 108 10.84 1.56 -1.24
N LYS A 109 11.39 0.79 -0.29
CA LYS A 109 12.33 -0.30 -0.60
C LYS A 109 11.69 -1.36 -1.48
N PHE A 110 10.40 -1.66 -1.25
CA PHE A 110 9.65 -2.58 -2.10
C PHE A 110 9.66 -2.12 -3.56
N TYR A 111 9.22 -0.89 -3.82
CA TYR A 111 9.12 -0.38 -5.18
C TYR A 111 10.47 -0.10 -5.85
N GLU A 112 11.47 0.37 -5.11
CA GLU A 112 12.78 0.72 -5.67
C GLU A 112 13.67 -0.49 -5.94
N GLN A 113 13.57 -1.54 -5.13
CA GLN A 113 14.55 -2.63 -5.13
C GLN A 113 13.91 -4.01 -5.27
N ILE A 114 12.89 -4.32 -4.45
CA ILE A 114 12.32 -5.66 -4.37
C ILE A 114 11.50 -6.00 -5.62
N TYR A 115 10.50 -5.19 -5.96
CA TYR A 115 9.61 -5.43 -7.08
C TYR A 115 10.37 -5.52 -8.41
N PRO A 116 11.30 -4.60 -8.75
CA PRO A 116 12.11 -4.73 -9.96
C PRO A 116 12.89 -6.04 -10.05
N LYS A 117 13.37 -6.59 -8.92
CA LYS A 117 14.10 -7.86 -8.91
C LYS A 117 13.19 -9.07 -9.10
N ILE A 118 11.99 -9.04 -8.52
CA ILE A 118 10.97 -10.07 -8.75
C ILE A 118 10.53 -10.04 -10.22
N GLU A 119 10.20 -8.86 -10.76
CA GLU A 119 9.79 -8.66 -12.15
C GLU A 119 10.87 -9.12 -13.13
N GLN A 120 12.13 -8.73 -12.88
CA GLN A 120 13.27 -9.17 -13.68
C GLN A 120 13.41 -10.70 -13.68
N PHE A 121 13.34 -11.32 -12.50
CA PHE A 121 13.45 -12.78 -12.37
C PHE A 121 12.30 -13.50 -13.08
N TYR A 122 11.06 -13.01 -12.93
CA TYR A 122 9.92 -13.57 -13.64
C TYR A 122 10.13 -13.52 -15.16
N TYR A 123 10.48 -12.34 -15.69
CA TYR A 123 10.74 -12.15 -17.12
C TYR A 123 11.89 -13.05 -17.62
N GLU A 124 12.96 -13.22 -16.84
CA GLU A 124 14.06 -14.13 -17.18
C GLU A 124 13.55 -15.56 -17.42
N LYS A 125 12.58 -16.02 -16.64
CA LYS A 125 12.02 -17.39 -16.67
C LYS A 125 10.89 -17.58 -17.68
N THR A 126 9.98 -16.61 -17.81
CA THR A 126 8.74 -16.75 -18.60
C THR A 126 8.78 -15.99 -19.91
N LYS A 127 9.65 -14.98 -20.03
CA LYS A 127 9.62 -13.96 -21.10
C LYS A 127 8.34 -13.11 -21.11
N GLU A 128 7.61 -13.12 -20.00
CA GLU A 128 6.40 -12.34 -19.78
C GLU A 128 6.60 -11.34 -18.63
N SER A 129 5.76 -10.32 -18.57
CA SER A 129 5.77 -9.36 -17.47
C SER A 129 4.77 -9.79 -16.41
N LEU A 130 5.15 -9.74 -15.14
CA LEU A 130 4.32 -10.18 -14.02
C LEU A 130 3.22 -9.16 -13.70
N GLU A 131 3.56 -7.87 -13.81
CA GLU A 131 2.68 -6.71 -13.68
C GLU A 131 1.68 -6.81 -12.51
N PHE A 132 2.17 -7.03 -11.29
CA PHE A 132 1.28 -7.20 -10.13
C PHE A 132 1.12 -5.94 -9.28
N ALA A 133 1.94 -4.92 -9.50
CA ALA A 133 1.92 -3.64 -8.78
C ALA A 133 2.02 -2.46 -9.76
N PRO A 134 1.56 -1.24 -9.38
CA PRO A 134 1.67 -0.06 -10.23
C PRO A 134 3.12 0.28 -10.55
N LYS A 135 3.37 0.91 -11.71
CA LYS A 135 4.71 1.43 -12.02
C LYS A 135 5.11 2.47 -10.98
N PHE A 136 6.28 2.29 -10.39
CA PHE A 136 6.90 3.30 -9.53
C PHE A 136 7.70 4.31 -10.36
N TYR A 137 7.61 5.59 -10.01
CA TYR A 137 8.32 6.67 -10.70
C TYR A 137 9.44 7.27 -9.86
N SER A 138 9.16 7.63 -8.61
CA SER A 138 10.14 8.19 -7.68
C SER A 138 9.57 8.29 -6.27
N GLY A 139 10.44 8.44 -5.27
CA GLY A 139 10.05 8.64 -3.88
C GLY A 139 11.19 9.16 -3.02
N THR A 140 10.90 9.37 -1.74
CA THR A 140 11.86 9.73 -0.70
C THR A 140 11.36 9.20 0.64
N ASN A 141 12.29 8.80 1.51
CA ASN A 141 12.02 8.42 2.90
C ASN A 141 12.69 9.38 3.89
N GLU A 142 13.07 10.59 3.45
CA GLU A 142 13.58 11.60 4.38
C GLU A 142 12.55 11.89 5.47
N HIS A 143 13.00 11.92 6.72
CA HIS A 143 12.15 12.13 7.88
C HIS A 143 11.25 13.35 7.69
N MET A 144 9.95 13.16 7.89
CA MET A 144 8.91 14.19 7.72
C MET A 144 8.68 14.66 6.29
N LYS A 145 9.27 14.02 5.27
CA LYS A 145 9.09 14.33 3.85
C LYS A 145 8.79 13.07 3.02
N GLU A 146 8.35 12.00 3.65
CA GLU A 146 8.20 10.71 2.96
C GLU A 146 7.09 10.75 1.90
N ILE A 147 7.47 10.37 0.69
CA ILE A 147 6.61 10.41 -0.50
C ILE A 147 6.89 9.19 -1.38
N LEU A 148 5.84 8.63 -1.95
CA LEU A 148 5.91 7.73 -3.09
C LEU A 148 5.08 8.30 -4.24
N VAL A 149 5.63 8.26 -5.44
CA VAL A 149 4.93 8.62 -6.68
C VAL A 149 4.90 7.41 -7.60
N MET A 150 3.69 6.96 -7.90
CA MET A 150 3.41 5.77 -8.69
C MET A 150 2.39 6.07 -9.79
N GLU A 151 2.17 5.12 -10.67
CA GLU A 151 1.14 5.15 -11.68
C GLU A 151 -0.25 5.31 -11.06
N ASN A 152 -1.05 6.23 -11.60
CA ASN A 152 -2.44 6.36 -11.23
C ASN A 152 -3.31 5.34 -11.98
N LEU A 153 -3.44 4.16 -11.38
CA LEU A 153 -4.23 3.06 -11.93
C LEU A 153 -5.69 3.44 -12.23
N LYS A 154 -6.30 4.38 -11.48
CA LYS A 154 -7.67 4.85 -11.76
C LYS A 154 -7.79 5.51 -13.13
N ARG A 155 -6.78 6.26 -13.57
CA ARG A 155 -6.75 6.85 -14.92
C ARG A 155 -6.63 5.79 -16.02
N ASN A 156 -6.09 4.63 -15.68
CA ASN A 156 -5.98 3.47 -16.57
C ASN A 156 -7.18 2.52 -16.47
N GLY A 157 -8.27 2.94 -15.82
CA GLY A 157 -9.53 2.21 -15.76
C GLY A 157 -9.61 1.18 -14.64
N PHE A 158 -8.59 1.07 -13.78
CA PHE A 158 -8.68 0.25 -12.58
C PHE A 158 -9.56 0.90 -11.52
N GLN A 159 -10.26 0.07 -10.75
CA GLN A 159 -11.17 0.50 -9.71
C GLN A 159 -10.96 -0.35 -8.45
N LEU A 160 -11.20 0.28 -7.30
CA LEU A 160 -11.37 -0.45 -6.06
C LEU A 160 -12.75 -1.11 -6.08
N ASN A 161 -12.85 -2.31 -5.50
CA ASN A 161 -14.15 -2.95 -5.34
C ASN A 161 -15.04 -2.20 -4.33
N GLY A 162 -14.44 -1.31 -3.51
CA GLY A 162 -15.13 -0.55 -2.46
C GLY A 162 -15.15 -1.31 -1.15
N VAL A 163 -14.94 -0.60 -0.03
CA VAL A 163 -14.65 -1.20 1.30
C VAL A 163 -15.78 -2.11 1.83
N ARG A 164 -17.01 -1.96 1.33
CA ARG A 164 -18.19 -2.73 1.76
C ARG A 164 -18.63 -3.81 0.79
N ASN A 165 -17.98 -3.91 -0.37
CA ASN A 165 -18.37 -4.86 -1.40
C ASN A 165 -17.53 -6.12 -1.25
N ILE A 166 -18.18 -7.25 -1.51
CA ILE A 166 -17.54 -8.57 -1.52
C ILE A 166 -17.11 -8.84 -2.96
N PHE A 167 -15.92 -9.42 -3.15
CA PHE A 167 -15.49 -9.90 -4.46
C PHE A 167 -16.35 -11.10 -4.87
N ASN A 168 -16.76 -11.15 -6.14
CA ASN A 168 -17.40 -12.35 -6.67
C ASN A 168 -16.37 -13.47 -6.88
N GLU A 169 -16.84 -14.68 -7.18
CA GLU A 169 -15.98 -15.86 -7.35
C GLU A 169 -14.90 -15.67 -8.42
N GLU A 170 -15.26 -15.14 -9.59
CA GLU A 170 -14.32 -14.88 -10.69
C GLU A 170 -13.21 -13.90 -10.26
N GLN A 171 -13.58 -12.83 -9.55
CA GLN A 171 -12.63 -11.86 -9.01
C GLN A 171 -11.71 -12.50 -7.96
N LEU A 172 -12.26 -13.31 -7.05
CA LEU A 172 -11.48 -14.00 -6.02
C LEU A 172 -10.46 -14.96 -6.63
N ILE A 173 -10.85 -15.74 -7.64
CA ILE A 173 -9.93 -16.65 -8.35
C ILE A 173 -8.78 -15.84 -8.94
N ARG A 174 -9.06 -14.76 -9.67
CA ARG A 174 -8.03 -13.92 -10.31
C ARG A 174 -7.12 -13.23 -9.28
N ILE A 175 -7.66 -12.82 -8.13
CA ILE A 175 -6.87 -12.27 -7.02
C ILE A 175 -5.91 -13.34 -6.46
N MET A 176 -6.42 -14.56 -6.21
CA MET A 176 -5.60 -15.66 -5.69
C MET A 176 -4.53 -16.10 -6.69
N GLU A 177 -4.85 -16.12 -7.98
CA GLU A 177 -3.87 -16.36 -9.05
C GLU A 177 -2.77 -15.29 -9.02
N LYS A 178 -3.13 -14.00 -8.95
CA LYS A 178 -2.14 -12.91 -8.90
C LYS A 178 -1.24 -12.99 -7.66
N TYR A 179 -1.80 -13.35 -6.49
CA TYR A 179 -1.00 -13.64 -5.30
C TYR A 179 -0.11 -14.88 -5.47
N GLY A 180 -0.62 -15.92 -6.14
CA GLY A 180 0.15 -17.12 -6.45
C GLY A 180 1.34 -16.83 -7.36
N GLU A 181 1.15 -16.00 -8.39
CA GLU A 181 2.23 -15.57 -9.27
C GLU A 181 3.27 -14.75 -8.49
N PHE A 182 2.85 -13.78 -7.68
CA PHE A 182 3.75 -12.98 -6.84
C PHE A 182 4.52 -13.87 -5.84
N HIS A 183 3.82 -14.58 -4.95
CA HIS A 183 4.44 -15.38 -3.90
C HIS A 183 5.29 -16.52 -4.49
N GLY A 184 4.82 -17.17 -5.56
CA GLY A 184 5.55 -18.23 -6.25
C GLY A 184 6.84 -17.73 -6.91
N THR A 185 6.78 -16.56 -7.54
CA THR A 185 7.98 -15.92 -8.13
C THR A 185 8.97 -15.52 -7.05
N SER A 186 8.52 -14.88 -5.97
CA SER A 186 9.37 -14.52 -4.84
C SER A 186 9.99 -15.74 -4.16
N PHE A 187 9.23 -16.83 -4.03
CA PHE A 187 9.72 -18.08 -3.47
C PHE A 187 10.78 -18.73 -4.37
N ALA A 188 10.52 -18.80 -5.68
CA ALA A 188 11.49 -19.32 -6.65
C ALA A 188 12.75 -18.44 -6.76
N LEU A 189 12.63 -17.12 -6.59
CA LEU A 189 13.77 -16.21 -6.51
C LEU A 189 14.62 -16.50 -5.28
N LYS A 190 13.99 -16.71 -4.12
CA LYS A 190 14.69 -17.10 -2.88
C LYS A 190 15.41 -18.44 -3.06
N ASP A 191 14.73 -19.45 -3.58
CA ASP A 191 15.30 -20.79 -3.79
C ASP A 191 16.56 -20.76 -4.68
N GLN A 192 16.57 -19.92 -5.72
CA GLN A 192 17.67 -19.89 -6.68
C GLN A 192 18.72 -18.81 -6.40
N LYS A 193 18.38 -17.78 -5.64
CA LYS A 193 19.21 -16.59 -5.39
C LYS A 193 18.99 -16.06 -3.96
N GLU A 194 19.11 -16.94 -2.96
CA GLU A 194 18.80 -16.63 -1.54
C GLU A 194 19.53 -15.38 -1.03
N GLU A 195 20.84 -15.27 -1.29
CA GLU A 195 21.64 -14.11 -0.86
C GLU A 195 21.08 -12.77 -1.36
N ILE A 196 20.48 -12.74 -2.56
CA ILE A 196 19.85 -11.53 -3.10
C ILE A 196 18.58 -11.21 -2.30
N VAL A 197 17.76 -12.21 -1.97
CA VAL A 197 16.54 -11.99 -1.19
C VAL A 197 16.87 -11.55 0.22
N ASP A 198 17.89 -12.15 0.84
CA ASP A 198 18.35 -11.77 2.17
C ASP A 198 18.85 -10.32 2.19
N ASP A 199 19.67 -9.90 1.23
CA ASP A 199 20.12 -8.50 1.12
C ASP A 199 18.96 -7.52 0.89
N LEU A 200 18.01 -7.90 0.03
CA LEU A 200 16.82 -7.10 -0.25
C LEU A 200 15.87 -6.96 0.96
N THR A 201 15.91 -7.88 1.93
CA THR A 201 14.91 -7.94 3.01
C THR A 201 15.49 -7.78 4.42
N ASN A 202 16.82 -7.72 4.58
CA ASN A 202 17.52 -7.66 5.87
C ASN A 202 17.11 -6.49 6.79
N ASP A 203 16.68 -5.37 6.24
CA ASP A 203 16.27 -4.14 6.95
C ASP A 203 14.75 -3.91 6.94
N ILE A 204 13.99 -4.79 6.29
CA ILE A 204 12.53 -4.72 6.26
C ILE A 204 12.00 -5.05 7.65
N LYS A 205 11.28 -4.11 8.24
CA LYS A 205 10.71 -4.27 9.58
C LYS A 205 9.30 -4.81 9.47
N HIS A 206 8.89 -5.67 10.40
CA HIS A 206 7.55 -6.27 10.37
C HIS A 206 6.46 -5.24 10.77
N PHE A 207 5.96 -4.48 9.79
CA PHE A 207 5.03 -3.36 9.99
C PHE A 207 3.77 -3.74 10.79
N VAL A 208 3.13 -4.86 10.45
CA VAL A 208 1.93 -5.34 11.16
C VAL A 208 2.22 -5.58 12.64
N TYR A 209 3.36 -6.17 12.98
CA TYR A 209 3.74 -6.41 14.38
C TYR A 209 3.91 -5.08 15.12
N MET A 210 4.54 -4.09 14.47
CA MET A 210 4.70 -2.75 15.02
C MET A 210 3.36 -2.06 15.26
N LEU A 211 2.43 -2.11 14.30
CA LEU A 211 1.08 -1.56 14.47
C LEU A 211 0.34 -2.18 15.66
N PHE A 212 0.46 -3.50 15.84
CA PHE A 212 -0.16 -4.18 16.98
C PHE A 212 0.37 -3.66 18.33
N LYS A 213 1.66 -3.32 18.40
CA LYS A 213 2.28 -2.74 19.60
C LYS A 213 1.96 -1.24 19.75
N SER A 214 2.05 -0.44 18.68
CA SER A 214 1.94 1.03 18.74
C SER A 214 0.49 1.53 18.84
N MET A 215 -0.46 0.91 18.12
CA MET A 215 -1.88 1.28 18.14
C MET A 215 -2.68 0.52 19.21
N GLY A 216 -2.04 -0.41 19.94
CA GLY A 216 -2.72 -1.28 20.89
C GLY A 216 -3.73 -2.23 20.25
N LEU A 217 -3.51 -2.66 18.99
CA LEU A 217 -4.45 -3.56 18.30
C LEU A 217 -4.59 -4.90 19.03
N SER A 218 -3.57 -5.36 19.77
CA SER A 218 -3.69 -6.53 20.64
C SER A 218 -4.82 -6.38 21.66
N TYR A 219 -4.99 -5.18 22.23
CA TYR A 219 -6.09 -4.91 23.16
C TYR A 219 -7.44 -4.95 22.44
N ILE A 220 -7.53 -4.35 21.26
CA ILE A 220 -8.75 -4.36 20.44
C ILE A 220 -9.15 -5.80 20.10
N VAL A 221 -8.22 -6.63 19.62
CA VAL A 221 -8.49 -8.04 19.29
C VAL A 221 -8.94 -8.82 20.52
N LYS A 222 -8.25 -8.69 21.67
CA LYS A 222 -8.64 -9.36 22.92
C LYS A 222 -10.03 -8.90 23.40
N TYR A 223 -10.33 -7.62 23.29
CA TYR A 223 -11.66 -7.07 23.59
C TYR A 223 -12.74 -7.67 22.68
N ARG A 224 -12.48 -7.78 21.37
CA ARG A 224 -13.40 -8.41 20.42
C ARG A 224 -13.59 -9.90 20.70
N CYS A 225 -12.55 -10.62 21.11
CA CYS A 225 -12.66 -12.01 21.54
C CYS A 225 -13.58 -12.14 22.77
N ASN A 226 -13.37 -11.31 23.79
CA ASN A 226 -14.24 -11.27 24.98
C ASN A 226 -15.69 -10.91 24.63
N PHE A 227 -15.89 -10.04 23.65
CA PHE A 227 -17.23 -9.72 23.15
C PHE A 227 -17.87 -10.95 22.51
N LEU A 228 -17.19 -11.61 21.56
CA LEU A 228 -17.69 -12.82 20.89
C LEU A 228 -18.03 -13.93 21.87
N GLU A 229 -17.19 -14.19 22.88
CA GLU A 229 -17.44 -15.20 23.91
C GLU A 229 -18.76 -15.01 24.68
N LYS A 230 -19.30 -13.79 24.75
CA LYS A 230 -20.59 -13.50 25.40
C LYS A 230 -21.81 -13.83 24.55
N TYR A 231 -21.65 -13.87 23.23
CA TYR A 231 -22.76 -14.05 22.29
C TYR A 231 -22.76 -15.41 21.59
N LEU A 232 -21.62 -16.11 21.59
CA LEU A 232 -21.52 -17.47 21.08
C LEU A 232 -22.14 -18.47 22.07
N GLN A 233 -22.87 -19.44 21.55
CA GLN A 233 -23.51 -20.46 22.37
C GLN A 233 -22.52 -21.57 22.73
N ALA A 234 -22.41 -21.88 24.02
CA ALA A 234 -21.39 -22.80 24.54
C ALA A 234 -21.37 -24.19 23.87
N VAL A 235 -22.54 -24.69 23.43
CA VAL A 235 -22.69 -26.02 22.82
C VAL A 235 -22.60 -25.96 21.30
N GLU A 236 -23.38 -25.07 20.66
CA GLU A 236 -23.46 -24.97 19.20
C GLU A 236 -22.16 -24.40 18.59
N ASP A 237 -21.50 -23.49 19.30
CA ASP A 237 -20.29 -22.80 18.84
C ASP A 237 -19.00 -23.28 19.52
N ALA A 238 -19.01 -24.46 20.16
CA ALA A 238 -17.89 -24.94 20.98
C ALA A 238 -16.53 -24.87 20.28
N LYS A 239 -16.45 -25.26 19.00
CA LYS A 239 -15.23 -25.19 18.17
C LYS A 239 -14.78 -23.76 17.87
N VAL A 240 -15.72 -22.83 17.69
CA VAL A 240 -15.42 -21.42 17.46
C VAL A 240 -14.91 -20.78 18.74
N LEU A 241 -15.58 -21.07 19.87
CA LEU A 241 -15.17 -20.62 21.20
C LEU A 241 -13.75 -21.08 21.56
N GLU A 242 -13.41 -22.34 21.27
CA GLU A 242 -12.05 -22.86 21.45
C GLU A 242 -11.01 -22.02 20.69
N LYS A 243 -11.24 -21.77 19.40
CA LYS A 243 -10.34 -20.95 18.57
C LYS A 243 -10.26 -19.50 19.03
N VAL A 244 -11.37 -18.90 19.44
CA VAL A 244 -11.41 -17.52 19.97
C VAL A 244 -10.59 -17.42 21.26
N ARG A 245 -10.75 -18.37 22.19
CA ARG A 245 -9.97 -18.42 23.44
C ARG A 245 -8.49 -18.63 23.16
N PHE A 246 -8.16 -19.58 22.28
CA PHE A 246 -6.78 -19.82 21.87
C PHE A 246 -6.14 -18.55 21.30
N LEU A 247 -6.80 -17.87 20.36
CA LEU A 247 -6.31 -16.61 19.79
C LEU A 247 -6.11 -15.56 20.88
N LYS A 248 -7.09 -15.36 21.76
CA LYS A 248 -7.03 -14.37 22.85
C LYS A 248 -5.84 -14.60 23.78
N GLU A 249 -5.62 -15.85 24.19
CA GLU A 249 -4.57 -16.25 25.13
C GLU A 249 -3.17 -16.23 24.50
N ASN A 250 -3.07 -16.54 23.20
CA ASN A 250 -1.79 -16.72 22.51
C ASN A 250 -1.44 -15.56 21.57
N LEU A 251 -2.26 -14.52 21.45
CA LEU A 251 -2.11 -13.46 20.45
C LEU A 251 -0.69 -12.85 20.41
N ASP A 252 -0.15 -12.47 21.57
CA ASP A 252 1.16 -11.81 21.61
C ASP A 252 2.29 -12.75 21.17
N LYS A 253 2.22 -14.03 21.58
CA LYS A 253 3.15 -15.07 21.14
C LYS A 253 3.02 -15.38 19.66
N ILE A 254 1.79 -15.40 19.12
CA ILE A 254 1.53 -15.57 17.69
C ILE A 254 2.17 -14.42 16.91
N LEU A 255 2.01 -13.17 17.36
CA LEU A 255 2.60 -12.00 16.72
C LEU A 255 4.14 -12.03 16.75
N GLU A 256 4.75 -12.45 17.86
CA GLU A 256 6.20 -12.65 17.97
C GLU A 256 6.70 -13.74 17.03
N ASN A 257 6.01 -14.89 16.98
CA ASN A 257 6.36 -15.98 16.08
C ASN A 257 6.25 -15.58 14.59
N ILE A 258 5.23 -14.80 14.23
CA ILE A 258 5.08 -14.25 12.88
C ILE A 258 6.27 -13.33 12.57
N LYS A 259 6.62 -12.41 13.47
CA LYS A 259 7.72 -11.46 13.28
C LYS A 259 9.07 -12.17 13.05
N ASP A 260 9.33 -13.23 13.80
CA ASP A 260 10.62 -13.93 13.84
C ASP A 260 10.59 -15.29 13.12
N PHE A 261 9.67 -15.49 12.20
CA PHE A 261 9.55 -16.76 11.49
C PHE A 261 10.80 -17.05 10.65
N LYS A 262 11.29 -18.30 10.74
CA LYS A 262 12.52 -18.78 10.09
C LYS A 262 12.31 -20.11 9.35
N GLY A 263 11.13 -20.31 8.78
CA GLY A 263 10.86 -21.51 7.99
C GLY A 263 11.56 -21.51 6.62
N ASP A 264 11.62 -22.70 6.02
CA ASP A 264 12.19 -22.89 4.68
C ASP A 264 11.30 -22.25 3.59
N TYR A 265 9.99 -22.25 3.84
CA TYR A 265 8.95 -21.77 2.92
C TYR A 265 8.68 -20.25 2.97
N ARG A 266 9.61 -19.47 3.55
CA ARG A 266 9.51 -18.01 3.59
C ARG A 266 9.48 -17.42 2.19
N THR A 267 8.61 -16.44 1.97
CA THR A 267 8.54 -15.68 0.72
C THR A 267 8.28 -14.21 1.02
N ILE A 268 8.43 -13.37 0.00
CA ILE A 268 8.11 -11.95 0.13
C ILE A 268 6.59 -11.80 0.04
N LEU A 269 6.00 -11.22 1.08
CA LEU A 269 4.56 -11.05 1.20
C LEU A 269 4.13 -9.61 0.94
N HIS A 270 2.90 -9.41 0.47
CA HIS A 270 2.26 -8.09 0.41
C HIS A 270 2.04 -7.52 1.82
N GLY A 271 1.65 -8.38 2.77
CA GLY A 271 1.42 -8.04 4.17
C GLY A 271 0.07 -7.38 4.49
N ASP A 272 -0.66 -6.89 3.49
CA ASP A 272 -2.03 -6.38 3.67
C ASP A 272 -2.94 -6.73 2.48
N CYS A 273 -3.72 -7.81 2.62
CA CYS A 273 -4.66 -8.27 1.60
C CYS A 273 -6.06 -7.65 1.72
N TRP A 274 -6.21 -6.52 2.42
CA TRP A 274 -7.50 -5.86 2.51
C TRP A 274 -8.02 -5.42 1.13
N SER A 275 -9.33 -5.45 0.95
CA SER A 275 -9.99 -5.21 -0.34
C SER A 275 -9.74 -3.81 -0.94
N ASN A 276 -9.29 -2.85 -0.13
CA ASN A 276 -8.93 -1.50 -0.55
C ASN A 276 -7.51 -1.41 -1.14
N ASN A 277 -6.72 -2.48 -1.03
CA ASN A 277 -5.37 -2.59 -1.54
C ASN A 277 -5.32 -3.45 -2.81
N ILE A 278 -6.48 -3.78 -3.37
CA ILE A 278 -6.65 -4.58 -4.58
C ILE A 278 -7.45 -3.77 -5.59
N MET A 279 -6.81 -3.46 -6.71
CA MET A 279 -7.41 -2.74 -7.83
C MET A 279 -7.69 -3.70 -8.99
N LEU A 280 -8.89 -3.58 -9.56
CA LEU A 280 -9.42 -4.45 -10.61
C LEU A 280 -9.75 -3.66 -11.86
N ARG A 281 -9.52 -4.26 -13.03
CA ARG A 281 -10.00 -3.76 -14.32
C ARG A 281 -10.37 -4.94 -15.20
N LYS A 282 -11.32 -4.78 -16.11
CA LYS A 282 -11.50 -5.74 -17.20
C LYS A 282 -10.55 -5.41 -18.36
N ASN A 283 -9.76 -6.38 -18.78
CA ASN A 283 -8.90 -6.25 -19.95
C ASN A 283 -9.73 -6.31 -21.26
N LYS A 284 -9.06 -6.22 -22.42
CA LYS A 284 -9.71 -6.26 -23.74
C LYS A 284 -10.46 -7.59 -24.01
N GLU A 285 -10.09 -8.65 -23.32
CA GLU A 285 -10.68 -10.00 -23.42
C GLU A 285 -11.75 -10.23 -22.34
N ASN A 286 -12.18 -9.17 -21.65
CA ASN A 286 -13.20 -9.20 -20.61
C ASN A 286 -12.81 -10.02 -19.35
N GLN A 287 -11.52 -10.31 -19.17
CA GLN A 287 -10.97 -10.96 -17.97
C GLN A 287 -10.53 -9.91 -16.93
N TRP A 288 -10.59 -10.27 -15.64
CA TRP A 288 -10.08 -9.41 -14.59
C TRP A 288 -8.55 -9.35 -14.58
N ASP A 289 -8.06 -8.13 -14.57
CA ASP A 289 -6.68 -7.71 -14.41
C ASP A 289 -6.53 -7.10 -13.01
N ILE A 290 -5.53 -7.58 -12.27
CA ILE A 290 -5.34 -7.30 -10.85
C ILE A 290 -4.06 -6.49 -10.66
N ARG A 291 -4.14 -5.43 -9.85
CA ARG A 291 -2.98 -4.72 -9.30
C ARG A 291 -3.12 -4.63 -7.79
N LEU A 292 -2.08 -5.07 -7.09
CA LEU A 292 -1.91 -4.89 -5.66
C LEU A 292 -1.26 -3.51 -5.43
N ILE A 293 -1.72 -2.81 -4.40
CA ILE A 293 -1.18 -1.50 -3.97
C ILE A 293 -0.96 -1.52 -2.46
N ASP A 294 -0.21 -0.56 -1.94
CA ASP A 294 0.04 -0.41 -0.50
C ASP A 294 0.93 -1.52 0.13
N PHE A 295 2.20 -1.55 -0.29
CA PHE A 295 3.19 -2.51 0.18
C PHE A 295 3.88 -2.12 1.50
N GLN A 296 3.24 -1.29 2.35
CA GLN A 296 3.77 -0.92 3.67
C GLN A 296 3.96 -2.14 4.58
N GLY A 297 3.10 -3.14 4.39
CA GLY A 297 3.13 -4.42 5.09
C GLY A 297 4.19 -5.40 4.59
N THR A 298 4.97 -5.07 3.54
CA THR A 298 5.88 -6.04 2.94
C THR A 298 6.83 -6.64 3.98
N CYS A 299 7.03 -7.95 3.91
CA CYS A 299 7.94 -8.68 4.79
C CYS A 299 8.39 -9.99 4.16
N LEU A 300 9.44 -10.60 4.72
CA LEU A 300 9.84 -11.97 4.42
C LEU A 300 9.27 -12.89 5.51
N ASN A 301 8.33 -13.76 5.16
CA ASN A 301 7.66 -14.70 6.09
C ASN A 301 7.17 -15.95 5.35
#